data_AF-A0A3A4VAE8-F1
#
_entry.id   AF-A0A3A4VAE8-F1
#
_cell.length_a   1.000
_cell.length_b   1.000
_cell.length_c   1.000
_cell.angle_alpha   90.00
_cell.angle_beta   90.00
_cell.angle_gamma   90.00
#
_symmetry.space_group_name_H-M   'P 1'
#
loop_
_entity.id
_entity.type
_entity.pdbx_description
1 polymer ?
#
loop_
_entity_poly.entity_id
_entity_poly.type
_entity_poly.pdbx_seq_one_letter_code
_entity_poly.pdbx_strand_id
1 'polypeptide(L)'
;MFSGKKILFLVLGLCLAGSLSLAIAAASNQDDIVYPVSELGSCADKEECMTYCDAEENMIACVAFAEKHNLMSSEEVKSAKKFAEIGTGPGGCTGHSSCEQYCNNVNHIDECVAFAEKHGFMPEEELKEAKQIQAALKKGAVMPGGCTSKEKCETFCSDMKNMKECIAFAEAAGFMSEKEMKESKMALKAIEKGIEPPKCRGEKECDIYCSKEENFEKCFAFAEAAGFISAEEAEMMRKTGGVGPGGCRGKQCETFCEDPKNQQVCFEFAKEHGLIPEGELRMMEENGKRREEDKKRIQESMSNVSPEVISCLEEKLGADFPEKARSGNIEMTGEMGQVIGECFQQMMRQPESFEDRPMEGFDRRGEFENHYDREMMHQNFEGVPDGYREQPAEEQVQEQEPQSFSEPENNVANLLRLLRPSKGMSDLITDMLEDR
;
A
#
# COMPACT_ATOMS: atom_id res chain seq x y z
N MET A 1 -40.95 3.23 39.65
CA MET A 1 -41.76 4.47 39.79
C MET A 1 -42.43 4.75 38.44
N PHE A 2 -43.73 5.06 38.47
CA PHE A 2 -44.65 5.53 37.39
C PHE A 2 -43.98 6.23 36.18
N SER A 3 -44.41 6.15 34.92
CA SER A 3 -45.73 6.27 34.24
C SER A 3 -45.44 5.99 32.74
N GLY A 4 -46.27 5.42 31.87
CA GLY A 4 -47.71 5.58 31.66
C GLY A 4 -47.97 6.20 30.28
N LYS A 5 -48.61 5.45 29.36
CA LYS A 5 -49.62 5.97 28.40
C LYS A 5 -50.32 4.84 27.64
N LYS A 6 -51.59 4.64 27.99
CA LYS A 6 -52.63 3.95 27.20
C LYS A 6 -53.09 4.88 26.08
N ILE A 7 -53.48 4.34 24.93
CA ILE A 7 -54.54 4.80 23.98
C ILE A 7 -54.69 3.62 22.99
N LEU A 8 -55.74 2.81 23.12
CA LEU A 8 -57.04 2.92 22.43
C LEU A 8 -56.98 2.29 21.03
N PHE A 9 -57.54 1.08 20.87
CA PHE A 9 -58.60 0.79 19.90
C PHE A 9 -59.23 -0.58 20.20
N LEU A 10 -60.48 -0.51 20.64
CA LEU A 10 -61.43 -1.60 20.74
C LEU A 10 -62.20 -1.59 19.42
N VAL A 11 -62.07 -2.63 18.59
CA VAL A 11 -63.11 -2.99 17.61
C VAL A 11 -63.35 -4.49 17.70
N LEU A 12 -64.53 -4.81 18.23
CA LEU A 12 -65.13 -6.12 18.25
C LEU A 12 -65.69 -6.40 16.85
N GLY A 13 -65.30 -7.50 16.22
CA GLY A 13 -65.74 -7.91 14.88
C GLY A 13 -65.83 -9.43 14.75
N LEU A 14 -67.02 -9.93 15.08
CA LEU A 14 -67.62 -11.25 14.85
C LEU A 14 -67.06 -12.16 13.72
N CYS A 15 -66.89 -13.45 14.06
CA CYS A 15 -67.29 -14.66 13.30
C CYS A 15 -66.89 -14.82 11.81
N LEU A 16 -66.09 -15.85 11.50
CA LEU A 16 -66.50 -17.08 10.78
C LEU A 16 -65.28 -17.88 10.28
N ALA A 17 -65.50 -19.19 10.20
CA ALA A 17 -64.59 -20.24 9.76
C ALA A 17 -63.76 -19.89 8.52
N GLY A 18 -62.46 -20.18 8.61
CA GLY A 18 -61.54 -20.24 7.49
C GLY A 18 -60.40 -21.17 7.86
N SER A 19 -60.44 -22.40 7.35
CA SER A 19 -59.29 -23.28 7.25
C SER A 19 -58.19 -22.56 6.48
N LEU A 20 -57.29 -21.90 7.19
CA LEU A 20 -56.08 -21.34 6.63
C LEU A 20 -54.93 -22.28 7.01
N SER A 21 -54.50 -23.06 6.03
CA SER A 21 -53.22 -23.75 6.06
C SER A 21 -52.16 -22.77 6.53
N LEU A 22 -51.61 -22.97 7.73
CA LEU A 22 -50.31 -22.38 8.04
C LEU A 22 -49.33 -23.08 7.10
N ALA A 23 -49.04 -22.40 5.98
CA ALA A 23 -47.74 -22.56 5.36
C ALA A 23 -46.72 -22.27 6.45
N ILE A 24 -46.00 -23.31 6.86
CA ILE A 24 -44.79 -23.18 7.67
C ILE A 24 -43.83 -22.40 6.79
N ALA A 25 -43.82 -21.07 6.97
CA ALA A 25 -42.70 -20.27 6.52
C ALA A 25 -41.50 -20.77 7.33
N ALA A 26 -40.60 -21.49 6.66
CA ALA A 26 -39.29 -21.77 7.20
C ALA A 26 -38.59 -20.43 7.35
N ALA A 27 -38.42 -20.02 8.60
CA ALA A 27 -38.00 -18.70 8.96
C ALA A 27 -36.58 -18.83 9.55
N SER A 28 -35.63 -18.19 8.87
CA SER A 28 -34.19 -18.54 8.92
C SER A 28 -33.33 -17.46 9.58
N ASN A 29 -33.92 -16.55 10.36
CA ASN A 29 -33.21 -15.50 11.09
C ASN A 29 -33.74 -15.30 12.52
N GLN A 30 -32.93 -14.66 13.37
CA GLN A 30 -33.23 -14.38 14.79
C GLN A 30 -34.57 -13.64 15.00
N ASP A 31 -35.03 -12.86 14.01
CA ASP A 31 -36.29 -12.12 14.04
C ASP A 31 -37.54 -12.99 13.86
N ASP A 32 -37.36 -14.25 13.43
CA ASP A 32 -38.45 -15.17 13.17
C ASP A 32 -38.69 -16.18 14.32
N ILE A 33 -37.92 -16.07 15.40
CA ILE A 33 -38.11 -16.91 16.59
C ILE A 33 -39.40 -16.49 17.28
N VAL A 34 -40.40 -17.37 17.26
CA VAL A 34 -41.68 -17.15 17.95
C VAL A 34 -41.57 -17.60 19.40
N TYR A 35 -41.72 -16.65 20.32
CA TYR A 35 -41.79 -16.93 21.75
C TYR A 35 -43.23 -17.20 22.21
N PRO A 36 -43.44 -18.06 23.22
CA PRO A 36 -42.43 -18.85 23.92
C PRO A 36 -41.88 -20.01 23.06
N VAL A 37 -40.58 -20.32 23.18
CA VAL A 37 -39.94 -21.38 22.40
C VAL A 37 -40.17 -22.73 23.08
N SER A 38 -41.22 -23.44 22.65
CA SER A 38 -41.66 -24.70 23.27
C SER A 38 -40.58 -25.79 23.27
N GLU A 39 -39.72 -25.80 22.24
CA GLU A 39 -38.62 -26.74 22.06
C GLU A 39 -37.49 -26.54 23.09
N LEU A 40 -37.39 -25.35 23.69
CA LEU A 40 -36.38 -24.95 24.68
C LEU A 40 -37.02 -24.65 26.04
N GLY A 41 -37.91 -25.55 26.51
CA GLY A 41 -38.53 -25.40 27.82
C GLY A 41 -39.59 -24.28 27.91
N SER A 42 -40.06 -23.77 26.76
CA SER A 42 -41.05 -22.68 26.69
C SER A 42 -40.55 -21.35 27.26
N CYS A 43 -39.26 -21.05 27.12
CA CYS A 43 -38.69 -19.75 27.46
C CYS A 43 -39.44 -18.60 26.76
N ALA A 44 -39.82 -17.56 27.51
CA ALA A 44 -40.71 -16.49 27.07
C ALA A 44 -40.01 -15.39 26.25
N ASP A 45 -38.68 -15.31 26.35
CA ASP A 45 -37.85 -14.36 25.60
C ASP A 45 -36.41 -14.87 25.44
N LYS A 46 -35.57 -14.06 24.77
CA LYS A 46 -34.17 -14.38 24.47
C LYS A 46 -33.35 -14.64 25.74
N GLU A 47 -33.56 -13.86 26.78
CA GLU A 47 -32.78 -13.95 28.02
C GLU A 47 -33.13 -15.23 28.78
N GLU A 48 -34.42 -15.57 28.86
CA GLU A 48 -34.87 -16.83 29.42
C GLU A 48 -34.35 -18.04 28.61
N CYS A 49 -34.32 -17.95 27.27
CA CYS A 49 -33.78 -19.03 26.44
C CYS A 49 -32.26 -19.17 26.60
N MET A 50 -31.52 -18.06 26.73
CA MET A 50 -30.08 -18.11 27.04
C MET A 50 -29.82 -18.79 28.38
N THR A 51 -30.60 -18.43 29.41
CA THR A 51 -30.52 -19.07 30.72
C THR A 51 -30.82 -20.56 30.66
N TYR A 52 -31.84 -20.96 29.89
CA TYR A 52 -32.16 -22.37 29.66
C TYR A 52 -30.99 -23.10 28.99
N CYS A 53 -30.37 -22.48 27.99
CA CYS A 53 -29.27 -23.04 27.20
C CYS A 53 -27.91 -23.05 27.90
N ASP A 54 -27.72 -22.23 28.93
CA ASP A 54 -26.50 -22.24 29.76
C ASP A 54 -26.44 -23.45 30.70
N ALA A 55 -27.55 -24.17 30.91
CA ALA A 55 -27.56 -25.42 31.66
C ALA A 55 -26.99 -26.57 30.83
N GLU A 56 -26.08 -27.34 31.43
CA GLU A 56 -25.34 -28.45 30.78
C GLU A 56 -26.29 -29.48 30.15
N GLU A 57 -27.37 -29.83 30.85
CA GLU A 57 -28.37 -30.80 30.40
C GLU A 57 -29.16 -30.35 29.16
N ASN A 58 -29.19 -29.04 28.87
CA ASN A 58 -29.98 -28.46 27.79
C ASN A 58 -29.13 -28.09 26.57
N MET A 59 -27.80 -28.15 26.67
CA MET A 59 -26.88 -27.67 25.62
C MET A 59 -27.13 -28.35 24.28
N ILE A 60 -27.32 -29.68 24.24
CA ILE A 60 -27.55 -30.42 22.99
C ILE A 60 -28.87 -29.99 22.33
N ALA A 61 -29.93 -29.79 23.11
CA ALA A 61 -31.22 -29.32 22.61
C ALA A 61 -31.10 -27.91 22.03
N CYS A 62 -30.37 -27.03 22.71
CA CYS A 62 -30.11 -25.67 22.27
C CYS A 62 -29.26 -25.61 20.99
N VAL A 63 -28.21 -26.43 20.89
CA VAL A 63 -27.39 -26.51 19.67
C VAL A 63 -28.20 -27.05 18.49
N ALA A 64 -29.07 -28.04 18.71
CA ALA A 64 -29.96 -28.54 17.67
C ALA A 64 -30.97 -27.49 17.20
N PHE A 65 -31.51 -26.70 18.13
CA PHE A 65 -32.38 -25.57 17.82
C PHE A 65 -31.62 -24.49 17.01
N ALA A 66 -30.43 -24.11 17.47
CA ALA A 66 -29.59 -23.13 16.78
C ALA A 66 -29.19 -23.58 15.38
N GLU A 67 -28.83 -24.85 15.19
CA GLU A 67 -28.54 -25.45 13.88
C GLU A 67 -29.77 -25.41 12.97
N LYS A 68 -30.94 -25.84 13.47
CA LYS A 68 -32.21 -25.86 12.71
C LYS A 68 -32.64 -24.46 12.26
N HIS A 69 -32.38 -23.45 13.09
CA HIS A 69 -32.78 -22.05 12.83
C HIS A 69 -31.63 -21.20 12.26
N ASN A 70 -30.48 -21.80 11.92
CA ASN A 70 -29.30 -21.12 11.40
C ASN A 70 -28.81 -19.97 12.31
N LEU A 71 -28.94 -20.13 13.62
CA LEU A 71 -28.45 -19.18 14.63
C LEU A 71 -26.95 -19.36 14.92
N MET A 72 -26.35 -20.43 14.39
CA MET A 72 -24.93 -20.77 14.50
C MET A 72 -24.44 -21.31 13.16
N SER A 73 -23.19 -21.00 12.81
CA SER A 73 -22.51 -21.61 11.67
C SER A 73 -22.25 -23.10 11.90
N SER A 74 -21.98 -23.83 10.82
CA SER A 74 -21.65 -25.26 10.91
C SER A 74 -20.43 -25.54 11.78
N GLU A 75 -19.45 -24.63 11.81
CA GLU A 75 -18.26 -24.76 12.65
C GLU A 75 -18.55 -24.48 14.14
N GLU A 76 -19.41 -23.50 14.43
CA GLU A 76 -19.87 -23.23 15.80
C GLU A 76 -20.72 -24.38 16.34
N VAL A 77 -21.59 -24.99 15.52
CA VAL A 77 -22.37 -26.18 15.90
C VAL A 77 -21.46 -27.37 16.22
N LYS A 78 -20.45 -27.64 15.37
CA LYS A 78 -19.46 -28.70 15.63
C LYS A 78 -18.71 -28.47 16.94
N SER A 79 -18.29 -27.23 17.19
CA SER A 79 -17.60 -26.84 18.41
C SER A 79 -18.50 -27.03 19.63
N ALA A 80 -19.75 -26.56 19.59
CA ALA A 80 -20.68 -26.72 20.70
C ALA A 80 -21.02 -28.19 20.99
N LYS A 81 -21.20 -29.03 19.96
CA LYS A 81 -21.37 -30.49 20.12
C LYS A 81 -20.14 -31.13 20.78
N LYS A 82 -18.93 -30.76 20.32
CA LYS A 82 -17.67 -31.22 20.91
C LYS A 82 -17.52 -30.80 22.38
N PHE A 83 -17.95 -29.59 22.73
CA PHE A 83 -17.94 -29.12 24.12
C PHE A 83 -18.92 -29.92 24.98
N ALA A 84 -20.14 -30.19 24.49
CA ALA A 84 -21.11 -31.03 25.19
C ALA A 84 -20.59 -32.46 25.45
N GLU A 85 -19.75 -33.02 24.57
CA GLU A 85 -19.08 -34.31 24.81
C GLU A 85 -17.99 -34.25 25.88
N ILE A 86 -17.33 -33.11 26.05
CA ILE A 86 -16.30 -32.88 27.08
C ILE A 86 -16.96 -32.60 28.44
N GLY A 87 -18.11 -31.93 28.45
CA GLY A 87 -18.94 -31.65 29.63
C GLY A 87 -18.46 -30.48 30.50
N THR A 88 -17.14 -30.33 30.69
CA THR A 88 -16.59 -29.29 31.57
C THR A 88 -15.39 -28.59 30.95
N GLY A 89 -15.41 -27.25 30.97
CA GLY A 89 -14.33 -26.37 30.53
C GLY A 89 -13.46 -25.81 31.66
N PRO A 90 -12.60 -24.83 31.34
CA PRO A 90 -11.72 -24.16 32.30
C PRO A 90 -12.47 -23.61 33.52
N GLY A 91 -11.88 -23.74 34.71
CA GLY A 91 -12.49 -23.27 35.96
C GLY A 91 -13.73 -24.04 36.39
N GLY A 92 -14.05 -25.18 35.74
CA GLY A 92 -15.26 -25.93 36.00
C GLY A 92 -16.50 -25.36 35.31
N CYS A 93 -16.33 -24.49 34.31
CA CYS A 93 -17.46 -23.93 33.57
C CYS A 93 -18.16 -25.01 32.73
N THR A 94 -19.50 -24.97 32.66
CA THR A 94 -20.30 -26.00 31.98
C THR A 94 -21.19 -25.44 30.86
N GLY A 95 -21.24 -24.11 30.70
CA GLY A 95 -22.02 -23.42 29.67
C GLY A 95 -21.26 -22.26 29.05
N HIS A 96 -21.71 -21.82 27.87
CA HIS A 96 -21.04 -20.79 27.08
C HIS A 96 -20.77 -19.52 27.89
N SER A 97 -21.81 -18.94 28.52
CA SER A 97 -21.69 -17.71 29.31
C SER A 97 -20.68 -17.84 30.45
N SER A 98 -20.73 -18.96 31.18
CA SER A 98 -19.82 -19.21 32.30
C SER A 98 -18.36 -19.39 31.85
N CYS A 99 -18.13 -20.07 30.74
CA CYS A 99 -16.79 -20.29 30.19
C CYS A 99 -16.21 -19.01 29.59
N GLU A 100 -17.04 -18.24 28.88
CA GLU A 100 -16.68 -16.93 28.37
C GLU A 100 -16.29 -15.99 29.51
N GLN A 101 -17.09 -15.91 30.57
CA GLN A 101 -16.78 -15.07 31.73
C GLN A 101 -15.46 -15.46 32.41
N TYR A 102 -15.21 -16.77 32.57
CA TYR A 102 -13.98 -17.28 33.16
C TYR A 102 -12.76 -16.96 32.27
N CYS A 103 -12.84 -17.28 30.97
CA CYS A 103 -11.72 -17.11 30.05
C CYS A 103 -11.50 -15.66 29.59
N ASN A 104 -12.50 -14.80 29.72
CA ASN A 104 -12.34 -13.35 29.52
C ASN A 104 -11.50 -12.69 30.62
N ASN A 105 -11.13 -13.41 31.68
CA ASN A 105 -10.17 -12.92 32.67
C ASN A 105 -8.77 -13.46 32.36
N VAL A 106 -7.86 -12.54 32.03
CA VAL A 106 -6.45 -12.82 31.69
C VAL A 106 -5.71 -13.63 32.76
N ASN A 107 -6.13 -13.57 34.02
CA ASN A 107 -5.54 -14.37 35.09
C ASN A 107 -5.77 -15.88 34.90
N HIS A 108 -6.70 -16.28 34.03
CA HIS A 108 -7.00 -17.66 33.68
C HIS A 108 -6.47 -18.04 32.28
N ILE A 109 -5.64 -17.18 31.65
CA ILE A 109 -5.16 -17.40 30.28
C ILE A 109 -4.42 -18.72 30.11
N ASP A 110 -3.64 -19.16 31.11
CA ASP A 110 -2.90 -20.40 31.03
C ASP A 110 -3.81 -21.62 30.86
N GLU A 111 -4.89 -21.68 31.64
CA GLU A 111 -5.85 -22.77 31.60
C GLU A 111 -6.70 -22.71 30.33
N CYS A 112 -7.17 -21.52 29.96
CA CYS A 112 -8.03 -21.32 28.79
C CYS A 112 -7.30 -21.59 27.47
N VAL A 113 -6.05 -21.12 27.33
CA VAL A 113 -5.23 -21.41 26.14
C VAL A 113 -4.91 -22.90 26.05
N ALA A 114 -4.57 -23.54 27.18
CA ALA A 114 -4.29 -24.98 27.19
C ALA A 114 -5.52 -25.81 26.80
N PHE A 115 -6.70 -25.43 27.29
CA PHE A 115 -7.95 -26.08 26.92
C PHE A 115 -8.28 -25.88 25.44
N ALA A 116 -8.18 -24.64 24.95
CA ALA A 116 -8.45 -24.29 23.58
C ALA A 116 -7.50 -24.99 22.60
N GLU A 117 -6.21 -25.07 22.91
CA GLU A 117 -5.21 -25.80 22.13
C GLU A 117 -5.50 -27.31 22.11
N LYS A 118 -5.71 -27.90 23.29
CA LYS A 118 -5.93 -29.35 23.42
C LYS A 118 -7.18 -29.82 22.69
N HIS A 119 -8.24 -29.02 22.74
CA HIS A 119 -9.55 -29.38 22.21
C HIS A 119 -9.89 -28.66 20.91
N GLY A 120 -9.02 -27.81 20.37
CA GLY A 120 -9.24 -27.09 19.11
C GLY A 120 -10.44 -26.15 19.16
N PHE A 121 -10.62 -25.42 20.26
CA PHE A 121 -11.71 -24.43 20.44
C PHE A 121 -11.31 -23.01 20.04
N MET A 122 -10.17 -22.85 19.37
CA MET A 122 -9.67 -21.56 18.93
C MET A 122 -9.00 -21.71 17.56
N PRO A 123 -9.30 -20.85 16.58
CA PRO A 123 -8.60 -20.79 15.30
C PRO A 123 -7.09 -20.65 15.50
N GLU A 124 -6.29 -21.13 14.53
CA GLU A 124 -4.82 -21.14 14.66
C GLU A 124 -4.22 -19.75 14.91
N GLU A 125 -4.69 -18.72 14.19
CA GLU A 125 -4.21 -17.34 14.38
C GLU A 125 -4.64 -16.77 15.73
N GLU A 126 -5.87 -16.99 16.19
CA GLU A 126 -6.31 -16.57 17.52
C GLU A 126 -5.53 -17.29 18.63
N LEU A 127 -5.22 -18.57 18.45
CA LEU A 127 -4.42 -19.35 19.40
C LEU A 127 -2.99 -18.85 19.47
N LYS A 128 -2.42 -18.43 18.34
CA LYS A 128 -1.10 -17.82 18.27
C LYS A 128 -1.07 -16.49 19.02
N GLU A 129 -2.07 -15.62 18.82
CA GLU A 129 -2.19 -14.37 19.57
C GLU A 129 -2.35 -14.61 21.08
N ALA A 130 -3.21 -15.56 21.48
CA ALA A 130 -3.39 -15.89 22.88
C ALA A 130 -2.11 -16.45 23.53
N LYS A 131 -1.32 -17.24 22.79
CA LYS A 131 0.01 -17.71 23.22
C LYS A 131 1.03 -16.59 23.32
N GLN A 132 0.98 -15.58 22.46
CA GLN A 132 1.83 -14.39 22.55
C GLN A 132 1.57 -13.61 23.84
N ILE A 133 0.30 -13.38 24.20
CA ILE A 133 -0.09 -12.78 25.49
C ILE A 133 0.41 -13.64 26.64
N GLN A 134 0.13 -14.95 26.61
CA GLN A 134 0.55 -15.90 27.64
C GLN A 134 2.07 -15.86 27.86
N ALA A 135 2.85 -15.84 26.78
CA ALA A 135 4.31 -15.77 26.83
C ALA A 135 4.82 -14.43 27.39
N ALA A 136 4.21 -13.30 27.01
CA ALA A 136 4.54 -12.00 27.56
C ALA A 136 4.30 -11.94 29.08
N LEU A 137 3.13 -12.41 29.53
CA LEU A 137 2.79 -12.42 30.96
C LEU A 137 3.74 -13.33 31.76
N LYS A 138 4.12 -14.50 31.23
CA LYS A 138 5.14 -15.38 31.84
C LYS A 138 6.51 -14.73 31.95
N LYS A 139 6.84 -13.81 31.04
CA LYS A 139 8.07 -13.00 31.08
C LYS A 139 7.97 -11.79 32.02
N GLY A 140 6.84 -11.61 32.70
CA GLY A 140 6.60 -10.52 33.65
C GLY A 140 6.05 -9.25 33.02
N ALA A 141 5.57 -9.29 31.77
CA ALA A 141 4.78 -8.19 31.23
C ALA A 141 3.50 -8.02 32.05
N VAL A 142 3.04 -6.78 32.17
CA VAL A 142 1.80 -6.44 32.87
C VAL A 142 0.79 -5.95 31.84
N MET A 143 -0.48 -6.34 32.02
CA MET A 143 -1.54 -5.86 31.15
C MET A 143 -1.69 -4.33 31.28
N PRO A 144 -1.92 -3.62 30.17
CA PRO A 144 -2.00 -2.17 30.18
C PRO A 144 -3.14 -1.68 31.09
N GLY A 145 -2.86 -0.76 32.00
CA GLY A 145 -3.82 -0.23 32.96
C GLY A 145 -4.29 -1.26 33.99
N GLY A 146 -3.63 -2.42 34.08
CA GLY A 146 -4.10 -3.55 34.86
C GLY A 146 -5.42 -4.13 34.36
N CYS A 147 -5.75 -3.93 33.08
CA CYS A 147 -6.95 -4.49 32.48
C CYS A 147 -6.91 -6.03 32.55
N THR A 148 -8.03 -6.64 32.95
CA THR A 148 -8.11 -8.10 33.07
C THR A 148 -8.98 -8.74 32.00
N SER A 149 -9.69 -7.96 31.18
CA SER A 149 -10.55 -8.47 30.12
C SER A 149 -10.38 -7.67 28.82
N LYS A 150 -10.70 -8.32 27.69
CA LYS A 150 -10.57 -7.73 26.35
C LYS A 150 -11.22 -6.35 26.27
N GLU A 151 -12.50 -6.24 26.62
CA GLU A 151 -13.26 -4.98 26.58
C GLU A 151 -12.60 -3.86 27.41
N LYS A 152 -12.11 -4.19 28.61
CA LYS A 152 -11.42 -3.22 29.48
C LYS A 152 -10.09 -2.79 28.90
N CYS A 153 -9.35 -3.71 28.31
CA CYS A 153 -8.07 -3.42 27.64
C CYS A 153 -8.30 -2.55 26.40
N GLU A 154 -9.30 -2.87 25.58
CA GLU A 154 -9.67 -2.07 24.41
C GLU A 154 -10.09 -0.66 24.82
N THR A 155 -10.94 -0.54 25.86
CA THR A 155 -11.34 0.75 26.40
C THR A 155 -10.14 1.54 26.90
N PHE A 156 -9.24 0.91 27.65
CA PHE A 156 -8.03 1.54 28.17
C PHE A 156 -7.10 2.00 27.04
N CYS A 157 -6.82 1.13 26.07
CA CYS A 157 -5.92 1.42 24.94
C CYS A 157 -6.52 2.33 23.88
N SER A 158 -7.83 2.54 23.88
CA SER A 158 -8.48 3.52 23.00
C SER A 158 -8.30 4.95 23.50
N ASP A 159 -7.90 5.16 24.76
CA ASP A 159 -7.49 6.48 25.24
C ASP A 159 -6.03 6.73 24.84
N MET A 160 -5.81 7.82 24.09
CA MET A 160 -4.50 8.25 23.61
C MET A 160 -3.48 8.46 24.74
N LYS A 161 -3.94 8.80 25.96
CA LYS A 161 -3.06 8.96 27.13
C LYS A 161 -2.42 7.65 27.56
N ASN A 162 -3.03 6.52 27.21
CA ASN A 162 -2.59 5.17 27.58
C ASN A 162 -1.84 4.46 26.46
N MET A 163 -1.77 5.06 25.27
CA MET A 163 -1.19 4.45 24.07
C MET A 163 0.24 3.96 24.27
N LYS A 164 1.03 4.70 25.06
CA LYS A 164 2.41 4.33 25.40
C LYS A 164 2.50 2.98 26.12
N GLU A 165 1.59 2.73 27.06
CA GLU A 165 1.55 1.48 27.81
C GLU A 165 1.10 0.31 26.93
N CYS A 166 0.11 0.56 26.07
CA CYS A 166 -0.40 -0.44 25.12
C CYS A 166 0.64 -0.83 24.06
N ILE A 167 1.39 0.14 23.51
CA ILE A 167 2.49 -0.13 22.58
C ILE A 167 3.62 -0.90 23.27
N ALA A 168 3.97 -0.55 24.52
CA ALA A 168 4.97 -1.27 25.28
C ALA A 168 4.57 -2.73 25.54
N PHE A 169 3.29 -2.97 25.86
CA PHE A 169 2.77 -4.33 26.00
C PHE A 169 2.79 -5.08 24.66
N ALA A 170 2.33 -4.46 23.57
CA ALA A 170 2.32 -5.07 22.25
C ALA A 170 3.74 -5.39 21.74
N GLU A 171 4.74 -4.57 22.07
CA GLU A 171 6.16 -4.86 21.84
C GLU A 171 6.61 -6.11 22.64
N ALA A 172 6.26 -6.19 23.92
CA ALA A 172 6.61 -7.33 24.77
C ALA A 172 5.91 -8.64 24.35
N ALA A 173 4.68 -8.54 23.83
CA ALA A 173 3.89 -9.66 23.29
C ALA A 173 4.30 -10.05 21.86
N GLY A 174 4.98 -9.17 21.13
CA GLY A 174 5.35 -9.41 19.73
C GLY A 174 4.16 -9.35 18.77
N PHE A 175 3.19 -8.47 19.06
CA PHE A 175 1.99 -8.28 18.24
C PHE A 175 2.19 -7.42 16.99
N MET A 176 3.35 -6.78 16.86
CA MET A 176 3.66 -5.88 15.76
C MET A 176 4.94 -6.32 15.08
N SER A 177 4.98 -6.18 13.75
CA SER A 177 6.21 -6.29 12.98
C SER A 177 7.21 -5.19 13.38
N GLU A 178 8.49 -5.37 13.06
CA GLU A 178 9.51 -4.36 13.33
C GLU A 178 9.18 -3.00 12.68
N LYS A 179 8.57 -3.02 11.49
CA LYS A 179 8.13 -1.82 10.78
C LYS A 179 6.99 -1.13 11.54
N GLU A 180 5.94 -1.85 11.90
CA GLU A 180 4.81 -1.30 12.67
C GLU A 180 5.25 -0.79 14.04
N MET A 181 6.21 -1.46 14.69
CA MET A 181 6.81 -0.99 15.94
C MET A 181 7.56 0.33 15.76
N LYS A 182 8.34 0.47 14.70
CA LYS A 182 9.07 1.71 14.40
C LYS A 182 8.11 2.87 14.15
N GLU A 183 7.07 2.64 13.36
CA GLU A 183 6.04 3.63 13.06
C GLU A 183 5.24 3.99 14.32
N SER A 184 4.89 3.02 15.16
CA SER A 184 4.23 3.25 16.44
C SER A 184 5.09 4.09 17.40
N LYS A 185 6.40 3.85 17.45
CA LYS A 185 7.35 4.68 18.23
C LYS A 185 7.46 6.09 17.66
N MET A 186 7.39 6.28 16.35
CA MET A 186 7.32 7.60 15.71
C MET A 186 6.03 8.34 16.10
N ALA A 187 4.88 7.67 16.02
CA ALA A 187 3.60 8.22 16.46
C ALA A 187 3.63 8.64 17.95
N LEU A 188 4.24 7.84 18.83
CA LEU A 188 4.40 8.20 20.24
C LEU A 188 5.20 9.48 20.45
N LYS A 189 6.23 9.76 19.62
CA LYS A 189 6.99 11.02 19.71
C LYS A 189 6.11 12.24 19.44
N ALA A 190 5.12 12.14 18.54
CA ALA A 190 4.16 13.21 18.31
C ALA A 190 3.21 13.38 19.50
N ILE A 191 2.70 12.27 20.04
CA ILE A 191 1.79 12.26 21.20
C ILE A 191 2.47 12.85 22.43
N GLU A 192 3.74 12.51 22.69
CA GLU A 192 4.53 13.07 23.80
C GLU A 192 4.76 14.57 23.67
N LYS A 193 4.71 15.12 22.45
CA LYS A 193 4.73 16.56 22.18
C LYS A 193 3.34 17.22 22.30
N GLY A 194 2.31 16.46 22.66
CA GLY A 194 0.93 16.93 22.76
C GLY A 194 0.20 17.06 21.42
N ILE A 195 0.73 16.46 20.35
CA ILE A 195 0.07 16.44 19.04
C ILE A 195 -0.83 15.21 18.97
N GLU A 196 -2.14 15.43 18.88
CA GLU A 196 -3.13 14.37 18.79
C GLU A 196 -3.06 13.69 17.41
N PRO A 197 -3.12 12.35 17.34
CA PRO A 197 -3.21 11.64 16.07
C PRO A 197 -4.53 11.94 15.34
N PRO A 198 -4.55 11.79 14.01
CA PRO A 198 -5.76 12.00 13.22
C PRO A 198 -6.87 11.03 13.63
N LYS A 199 -8.13 11.46 13.45
CA LYS A 199 -9.33 10.69 13.81
C LYS A 199 -9.69 9.67 12.73
N CYS A 200 -8.78 8.75 12.47
CA CYS A 200 -8.91 7.69 11.48
C CYS A 200 -8.17 6.44 11.97
N ARG A 201 -8.56 5.25 11.48
CA ARG A 201 -7.91 3.99 11.81
C ARG A 201 -7.54 3.21 10.54
N GLY A 202 -6.25 2.87 10.43
CA GLY A 202 -5.72 2.13 9.29
C GLY A 202 -5.54 3.00 8.04
N GLU A 203 -4.73 2.51 7.10
CA GLU A 203 -4.27 3.26 5.93
C GLU A 203 -5.44 3.86 5.12
N LYS A 204 -6.41 3.04 4.71
CA LYS A 204 -7.53 3.48 3.85
C LYS A 204 -8.40 4.59 4.47
N GLU A 205 -8.75 4.44 5.75
CA GLU A 205 -9.56 5.46 6.43
C GLU A 205 -8.77 6.75 6.59
N CYS A 206 -7.48 6.64 6.93
CA CYS A 206 -6.60 7.79 7.08
C CYS A 206 -6.33 8.51 5.77
N ASP A 207 -6.18 7.80 4.65
CA ASP A 207 -6.04 8.43 3.33
C ASP A 207 -7.27 9.26 2.96
N ILE A 208 -8.47 8.74 3.21
CA ILE A 208 -9.72 9.47 2.97
C ILE A 208 -9.86 10.65 3.94
N TYR A 209 -9.48 10.46 5.21
CA TYR A 209 -9.57 11.51 6.21
C TYR A 209 -8.61 12.67 5.91
N CYS A 210 -7.33 12.36 5.66
CA CYS A 210 -6.25 13.32 5.46
C CYS A 210 -6.22 13.96 4.07
N SER A 211 -6.87 13.34 3.08
CA SER A 211 -7.04 13.96 1.75
C SER A 211 -8.06 15.10 1.73
N LYS A 212 -8.86 15.27 2.80
CA LYS A 212 -9.77 16.42 2.95
C LYS A 212 -9.02 17.66 3.41
N GLU A 213 -9.33 18.81 2.79
CA GLU A 213 -8.63 20.07 3.06
C GLU A 213 -8.77 20.51 4.52
N GLU A 214 -9.94 20.31 5.12
CA GLU A 214 -10.22 20.64 6.52
C GLU A 214 -9.47 19.77 7.54
N ASN A 215 -8.88 18.65 7.10
CA ASN A 215 -8.13 17.72 7.93
C ASN A 215 -6.63 17.70 7.58
N PHE A 216 -6.24 18.24 6.43
CA PHE A 216 -4.86 18.24 5.94
C PHE A 216 -3.88 18.74 7.00
N GLU A 217 -4.12 19.93 7.56
CA GLU A 217 -3.23 20.54 8.54
C GLU A 217 -3.04 19.69 9.80
N LYS A 218 -4.10 18.98 10.24
CA LYS A 218 -4.02 18.09 11.41
C LYS A 218 -3.15 16.87 11.13
N CYS A 219 -3.33 16.27 9.94
CA CYS A 219 -2.53 15.13 9.52
C CYS A 219 -1.07 15.54 9.26
N PHE A 220 -0.86 16.69 8.62
CA PHE A 220 0.45 17.25 8.35
C PHE A 220 1.23 17.52 9.64
N ALA A 221 0.62 18.24 10.60
CA ALA A 221 1.25 18.54 11.89
C ALA A 221 1.61 17.27 12.66
N PHE A 222 0.75 16.25 12.64
CA PHE A 222 1.05 14.96 13.25
C PHE A 222 2.20 14.23 12.54
N ALA A 223 2.17 14.14 11.20
CA ALA A 223 3.18 13.48 10.40
C ALA A 223 4.57 14.12 10.58
N GLU A 224 4.64 15.45 10.60
CA GLU A 224 5.86 16.19 10.88
C GLU A 224 6.35 15.94 12.31
N ALA A 225 5.47 16.06 13.30
CA ALA A 225 5.84 15.88 14.71
C ALA A 225 6.34 14.46 15.03
N ALA A 226 5.78 13.46 14.34
CA ALA A 226 6.14 12.05 14.43
C ALA A 226 7.45 11.73 13.68
N GLY A 227 7.82 12.57 12.70
CA GLY A 227 8.94 12.33 11.80
C GLY A 227 8.62 11.32 10.69
N PHE A 228 7.36 11.23 10.28
CA PHE A 228 6.94 10.45 9.10
C PHE A 228 7.28 11.14 7.79
N ILE A 229 7.53 12.44 7.83
CA ILE A 229 8.00 13.24 6.70
C ILE A 229 9.30 13.95 7.08
N SER A 230 10.19 14.10 6.11
CA SER A 230 11.44 14.87 6.23
C SER A 230 11.17 16.37 6.34
N ALA A 231 12.19 17.14 6.72
CA ALA A 231 12.07 18.60 6.81
C ALA A 231 11.82 19.23 5.43
N GLU A 232 12.45 18.67 4.40
CA GLU A 232 12.32 19.06 3.00
C GLU A 232 10.90 18.79 2.49
N GLU A 233 10.36 17.59 2.75
CA GLU A 233 8.96 17.25 2.42
C GLU A 233 7.98 18.14 3.19
N ALA A 234 8.27 18.47 4.45
CA ALA A 234 7.43 19.36 5.25
C ALA A 234 7.45 20.80 4.72
N GLU A 235 8.61 21.30 4.27
CA GLU A 235 8.71 22.61 3.60
C GLU A 235 7.91 22.63 2.29
N MET A 236 8.03 21.59 1.47
CA MET A 236 7.23 21.43 0.25
C MET A 236 5.74 21.48 0.56
N MET A 237 5.27 20.67 1.52
CA MET A 237 3.85 20.61 1.89
C MET A 237 3.30 21.95 2.39
N ARG A 238 4.12 22.76 3.08
CA ARG A 238 3.73 24.13 3.48
C ARG A 238 3.61 25.08 2.30
N LYS A 239 4.47 24.97 1.29
CA LYS A 239 4.43 25.81 0.08
C LYS A 239 3.23 25.49 -0.81
N THR A 240 2.85 24.22 -0.87
CA THR A 240 1.80 23.72 -1.78
C THR A 240 0.46 23.52 -1.11
N GLY A 241 0.38 23.63 0.22
CA GLY A 241 -0.81 23.25 0.99
C GLY A 241 -1.17 21.77 0.83
N GLY A 242 -0.19 20.93 0.50
CA GLY A 242 -0.40 19.51 0.19
C GLY A 242 -1.16 19.22 -1.11
N VAL A 243 -1.33 20.22 -1.96
CA VAL A 243 -1.97 20.07 -3.27
C VAL A 243 -0.90 20.03 -4.34
N GLY A 244 -0.85 18.95 -5.11
CA GLY A 244 0.07 18.79 -6.23
C GLY A 244 -0.49 19.31 -7.56
N PRO A 245 0.25 19.09 -8.66
CA PRO A 245 -0.13 19.56 -9.99
C PRO A 245 -1.50 19.02 -10.42
N GLY A 246 -2.29 19.86 -11.10
CA GLY A 246 -3.65 19.50 -11.50
C GLY A 246 -4.64 19.29 -10.32
N GLY A 247 -4.26 19.68 -9.09
CA GLY A 247 -5.10 19.50 -7.91
C GLY A 247 -5.01 18.10 -7.28
N CYS A 248 -4.02 17.30 -7.68
CA CYS A 248 -3.82 15.96 -7.11
C CYS A 248 -3.41 16.04 -5.62
N ARG A 249 -3.59 14.94 -4.85
CA ARG A 249 -3.13 14.80 -3.46
C ARG A 249 -2.62 13.40 -3.20
N GLY A 250 -1.55 13.28 -2.40
CA GLY A 250 -0.96 11.99 -2.05
C GLY A 250 -0.44 11.23 -3.28
N LYS A 251 -0.55 9.89 -3.26
CA LYS A 251 0.01 9.00 -4.30
C LYS A 251 -0.57 9.23 -5.70
N GLN A 252 -1.76 9.83 -5.83
CA GLN A 252 -2.36 10.09 -7.14
C GLN A 252 -1.59 11.15 -7.96
N CYS A 253 -0.74 11.95 -7.32
CA CYS A 253 0.12 12.91 -8.01
C CYS A 253 1.21 12.27 -8.85
N GLU A 254 1.72 11.12 -8.41
CA GLU A 254 2.72 10.36 -9.16
C GLU A 254 2.12 9.89 -10.49
N THR A 255 0.98 9.20 -10.45
CA THR A 255 0.25 8.77 -11.65
C THR A 255 -0.16 9.96 -12.53
N PHE A 256 -0.54 11.11 -11.93
CA PHE A 256 -0.86 12.31 -12.72
C PHE A 256 0.35 12.81 -13.51
N CYS A 257 1.53 12.87 -12.91
CA CYS A 257 2.75 13.37 -13.57
C CYS A 257 3.43 12.36 -14.49
N GLU A 258 3.19 11.06 -14.31
CA GLU A 258 3.65 10.03 -15.23
C GLU A 258 2.95 10.08 -16.61
N ASP A 259 1.74 10.66 -16.69
CA ASP A 259 1.07 10.88 -17.99
C ASP A 259 1.82 11.95 -18.79
N PRO A 260 2.34 11.63 -20.00
CA PRO A 260 3.03 12.59 -20.86
C PRO A 260 2.22 13.87 -21.15
N LYS A 261 0.88 13.80 -21.12
CA LYS A 261 0.00 14.95 -21.34
C LYS A 261 0.04 15.97 -20.19
N ASN A 262 0.43 15.52 -18.99
CA ASN A 262 0.46 16.33 -17.78
C ASN A 262 1.88 16.80 -17.42
N GLN A 263 2.92 16.34 -18.12
CA GLN A 263 4.31 16.69 -17.84
C GLN A 263 4.54 18.20 -17.78
N GLN A 264 3.92 18.96 -18.70
CA GLN A 264 4.03 20.41 -18.69
C GLN A 264 3.40 21.04 -17.44
N VAL A 265 2.23 20.54 -17.00
CA VAL A 265 1.57 21.00 -15.77
C VAL A 265 2.43 20.70 -14.54
N CYS A 266 3.03 19.51 -14.48
CA CYS A 266 3.92 19.14 -13.40
C CYS A 266 5.22 19.95 -13.39
N PHE A 267 5.80 20.22 -14.57
CA PHE A 267 6.98 21.06 -14.69
C PHE A 267 6.71 22.50 -14.26
N GLU A 268 5.61 23.09 -14.70
CA GLU A 268 5.19 24.43 -14.31
C GLU A 268 4.93 24.53 -12.81
N PHE A 269 4.23 23.55 -12.24
CA PHE A 269 4.02 23.45 -10.80
C PHE A 269 5.34 23.36 -10.02
N ALA A 270 6.26 22.50 -10.47
CA ALA A 270 7.57 22.34 -9.84
C ALA A 270 8.40 23.62 -9.92
N LYS A 271 8.33 24.35 -11.04
CA LYS A 271 8.96 25.66 -11.21
C LYS A 271 8.34 26.72 -10.29
N GLU A 272 7.00 26.80 -10.24
CA GLU A 272 6.26 27.77 -9.42
C GLU A 272 6.55 27.62 -7.93
N HIS A 273 6.59 26.38 -7.44
CA HIS A 273 6.84 26.09 -6.03
C HIS A 273 8.33 25.92 -5.69
N GLY A 274 9.24 26.17 -6.64
CA GLY A 274 10.68 26.10 -6.43
C GLY A 274 11.18 24.70 -6.08
N LEU A 275 10.54 23.66 -6.63
CA LEU A 275 10.93 22.25 -6.48
C LEU A 275 12.08 21.86 -7.42
N ILE A 276 12.35 22.70 -8.43
CA ILE A 276 13.50 22.57 -9.33
C ILE A 276 14.58 23.55 -8.85
N PRO A 277 15.79 23.07 -8.46
CA PRO A 277 16.91 23.94 -8.13
C PRO A 277 17.20 24.94 -9.25
N GLU A 278 17.53 26.20 -8.93
CA GLU A 278 17.75 27.24 -9.95
C GLU A 278 18.79 26.85 -11.02
N GLY A 279 19.88 26.19 -10.61
CA GLY A 279 20.91 25.74 -11.54
C GLY A 279 20.39 24.70 -12.54
N GLU A 280 19.57 23.76 -12.07
CA GLU A 280 18.93 22.75 -12.90
C GLU A 280 17.90 23.38 -13.83
N LEU A 281 17.10 24.33 -13.33
CA LEU A 281 16.13 25.06 -14.14
C LEU A 281 16.80 25.84 -15.28
N ARG A 282 17.93 26.52 -15.00
CA ARG A 282 18.70 27.22 -16.04
C ARG A 282 19.23 26.26 -17.10
N MET A 283 19.78 25.11 -16.69
CA MET A 283 20.23 24.09 -17.63
C MET A 283 19.08 23.55 -18.50
N MET A 284 17.90 23.31 -17.90
CA MET A 284 16.71 22.89 -18.64
C MET A 284 16.27 23.95 -19.66
N GLU A 285 16.24 25.22 -19.28
CA GLU A 285 15.87 26.33 -20.17
C GLU A 285 16.88 26.52 -21.31
N GLU A 286 18.19 26.42 -21.02
CA GLU A 286 19.25 26.50 -22.03
C GLU A 286 19.22 25.30 -22.99
N ASN A 287 19.03 24.09 -22.47
CA ASN A 287 18.87 22.89 -23.28
C ASN A 287 17.60 22.98 -24.14
N GLY A 288 16.51 23.54 -23.61
CA GLY A 288 15.29 23.83 -24.36
C GLY A 288 15.53 24.81 -25.50
N LYS A 289 16.22 25.93 -25.25
CA LYS A 289 16.63 26.88 -26.30
C LYS A 289 17.50 26.23 -27.36
N ARG A 290 18.48 25.42 -26.95
CA ARG A 290 19.38 24.70 -27.87
C ARG A 290 18.61 23.71 -28.76
N ARG A 291 17.68 22.94 -28.20
CA ARG A 291 16.81 22.04 -28.97
C ARG A 291 15.92 22.79 -29.96
N GLU A 292 15.39 23.94 -29.57
CA GLU A 292 14.58 24.78 -30.47
C GLU A 292 15.41 25.40 -31.60
N GLU A 293 16.65 25.83 -31.31
CA GLU A 293 17.61 26.28 -32.33
C GLU A 293 17.99 25.13 -33.29
N ASP A 294 18.30 23.95 -32.77
CA ASP A 294 18.62 22.78 -33.59
C ASP A 294 17.43 22.35 -34.46
N LYS A 295 16.21 22.42 -33.93
CA LYS A 295 14.98 22.17 -34.69
C LYS A 295 14.83 23.15 -35.87
N LYS A 296 15.05 24.45 -35.64
CA LYS A 296 15.03 25.46 -36.71
C LYS A 296 16.12 25.21 -37.75
N ARG A 297 17.34 24.90 -37.31
CA ARG A 297 18.45 24.55 -38.20
C ARG A 297 18.14 23.33 -39.07
N ILE A 298 17.47 22.32 -38.51
CA ILE A 298 17.03 21.14 -39.27
C ILE A 298 15.95 21.53 -40.28
N GLN A 299 14.94 22.32 -39.89
CA GLN A 299 13.90 22.79 -40.81
C GLN A 299 14.48 23.57 -42.01
N GLU A 300 15.42 24.49 -41.73
CA GLU A 300 16.14 25.25 -42.76
C GLU A 300 17.00 24.34 -43.65
N SER A 301 17.73 23.41 -43.02
CA SER A 301 18.57 22.45 -43.76
C SER A 301 17.73 21.56 -44.67
N MET A 302 16.58 21.06 -44.20
CA MET A 302 15.62 20.22 -44.94
C MET A 302 14.99 20.90 -46.16
N SER A 303 15.03 22.24 -46.21
CA SER A 303 14.55 23.01 -47.36
C SER A 303 15.55 23.06 -48.51
N ASN A 304 16.84 22.77 -48.24
CA ASN A 304 17.93 22.84 -49.21
C ASN A 304 18.56 21.46 -49.53
N VAL A 305 17.90 20.37 -49.11
CA VAL A 305 18.38 19.01 -49.32
C VAL A 305 18.15 18.56 -50.76
N SER A 306 19.12 17.86 -51.36
CA SER A 306 18.98 17.34 -52.72
C SER A 306 17.91 16.24 -52.81
N PRO A 307 17.27 16.04 -53.97
CA PRO A 307 16.26 15.00 -54.17
C PRO A 307 16.75 13.59 -53.80
N GLU A 308 18.04 13.30 -54.03
CA GLU A 308 18.65 12.01 -53.74
C GLU A 308 18.81 11.76 -52.24
N VAL A 309 19.18 12.79 -51.46
CA VAL A 309 19.21 12.67 -49.99
C VAL A 309 17.80 12.55 -49.44
N ILE A 310 16.81 13.26 -50.00
CA ILE A 310 15.39 13.10 -49.62
C ILE A 310 14.94 11.64 -49.86
N SER A 311 15.26 11.06 -51.01
CA SER A 311 14.94 9.66 -51.31
C SER A 311 15.59 8.69 -50.31
N CYS A 312 16.84 8.90 -49.92
CA CYS A 312 17.51 8.07 -48.91
C CYS A 312 16.84 8.19 -47.53
N LEU A 313 16.45 9.40 -47.14
CA LEU A 313 15.75 9.66 -45.87
C LEU A 313 14.35 9.03 -45.87
N GLU A 314 13.60 9.10 -46.97
CA GLU A 314 12.29 8.45 -47.11
C GLU A 314 12.40 6.93 -47.03
N GLU A 315 13.42 6.35 -47.67
CA GLU A 315 13.66 4.90 -47.65
C GLU A 315 14.00 4.39 -46.24
N LYS A 316 14.86 5.11 -45.51
CA LYS A 316 15.38 4.66 -44.21
C LYS A 316 14.56 5.13 -43.00
N LEU A 317 13.91 6.28 -43.07
CA LEU A 317 13.18 6.90 -41.95
C LEU A 317 11.67 7.02 -42.20
N GLY A 318 11.18 6.63 -43.38
CA GLY A 318 9.77 6.62 -43.75
C GLY A 318 9.38 7.77 -44.69
N ALA A 319 8.41 7.52 -45.57
CA ALA A 319 7.99 8.44 -46.62
C ALA A 319 7.45 9.79 -46.11
N ASP A 320 6.97 9.84 -44.87
CA ASP A 320 6.45 11.04 -44.20
C ASP A 320 7.52 11.84 -43.44
N PHE A 321 8.75 11.31 -43.33
CA PHE A 321 9.85 11.95 -42.61
C PHE A 321 10.19 13.36 -43.13
N PRO A 322 10.37 13.60 -44.45
CA PRO A 322 10.75 14.93 -44.94
C PRO A 322 9.69 16.00 -44.64
N GLU A 323 8.41 15.63 -44.69
CA GLU A 323 7.30 16.53 -44.37
C GLU A 323 7.25 16.84 -42.87
N LYS A 324 7.44 15.82 -42.01
CA LYS A 324 7.54 15.99 -40.55
C LYS A 324 8.75 16.83 -40.13
N ALA A 325 9.89 16.61 -40.78
CA ALA A 325 11.12 17.35 -40.52
C ALA A 325 11.01 18.83 -40.95
N ARG A 326 10.38 19.12 -42.10
CA ARG A 326 10.11 20.50 -42.53
C ARG A 326 9.07 21.21 -41.65
N SER A 327 8.01 20.50 -41.24
CA SER A 327 6.98 21.06 -40.36
C SER A 327 7.43 21.19 -38.91
N GLY A 328 8.59 20.65 -38.53
CA GLY A 328 9.09 20.66 -37.16
C GLY A 328 8.29 19.73 -36.23
N ASN A 329 7.48 18.84 -36.77
CA ASN A 329 6.73 17.86 -36.01
C ASN A 329 7.51 16.54 -35.94
N ILE A 330 8.80 16.65 -35.60
CA ILE A 330 9.67 15.50 -35.44
C ILE A 330 10.48 15.62 -34.16
N GLU A 331 10.48 14.55 -33.39
CA GLU A 331 11.31 14.40 -32.20
C GLU A 331 12.56 13.63 -32.60
N MET A 332 13.72 14.31 -32.56
CA MET A 332 14.98 13.73 -33.03
C MET A 332 15.55 12.75 -32.02
N THR A 333 15.71 11.50 -32.43
CA THR A 333 16.43 10.48 -31.65
C THR A 333 17.87 10.37 -32.12
N GLY A 334 18.75 9.82 -31.27
CA GLY A 334 20.16 9.59 -31.62
C GLY A 334 20.33 8.69 -32.85
N GLU A 335 19.49 7.66 -32.99
CA GLU A 335 19.49 6.74 -34.14
C GLU A 335 19.10 7.45 -35.44
N MET A 336 18.07 8.32 -35.40
CA MET A 336 17.67 9.12 -36.56
C MET A 336 18.81 10.06 -37.00
N GLY A 337 19.50 10.69 -36.05
CA GLY A 337 20.66 11.55 -36.34
C GLY A 337 21.77 10.82 -37.09
N GLN A 338 22.04 9.56 -36.73
CA GLN A 338 23.04 8.74 -37.42
C GLN A 338 22.61 8.43 -38.87
N VAL A 339 21.37 8.02 -39.08
CA VAL A 339 20.83 7.71 -40.41
C VAL A 339 20.85 8.94 -41.32
N ILE A 340 20.49 10.11 -40.79
CA ILE A 340 20.60 11.38 -41.51
C ILE A 340 22.05 11.61 -41.94
N GLY A 341 23.00 11.47 -41.01
CA GLY A 341 24.43 11.60 -41.29
C GLY A 341 24.91 10.65 -42.39
N GLU A 342 24.46 9.40 -42.39
CA GLU A 342 24.79 8.40 -43.43
C GLU A 342 24.28 8.81 -44.81
N CYS A 343 23.02 9.27 -44.92
CA CYS A 343 22.45 9.71 -46.20
C CYS A 343 23.21 10.91 -46.79
N PHE A 344 23.62 11.87 -45.96
CA PHE A 344 24.45 13.00 -46.42
C PHE A 344 25.88 12.55 -46.80
N GLN A 345 26.48 11.62 -46.07
CA GLN A 345 27.82 11.10 -46.38
C GLN A 345 27.87 10.28 -47.67
N GLN A 346 26.82 9.52 -47.98
CA GLN A 346 26.73 8.75 -49.24
C GLN A 346 26.81 9.66 -50.47
N MET A 347 26.27 10.88 -50.37
CA MET A 347 26.30 11.86 -51.46
C MET A 347 27.63 12.64 -51.56
N MET A 348 28.33 12.85 -50.44
CA MET A 348 29.68 13.46 -50.43
C MET A 348 30.77 12.51 -50.95
N ARG A 349 30.44 11.23 -51.21
CA ARG A 349 31.36 10.21 -51.75
C ARG A 349 31.31 10.03 -53.26
N GLN A 350 30.63 10.90 -54.00
CA GLN A 350 30.80 10.98 -55.46
C GLN A 350 31.81 12.08 -55.82
N PRO A 351 33.07 11.75 -56.16
CA PRO A 351 33.95 12.71 -56.80
C PRO A 351 33.66 12.71 -58.31
N GLU A 352 33.07 13.79 -58.83
CA GLU A 352 33.38 14.16 -60.20
C GLU A 352 34.84 14.65 -60.23
N SER A 353 35.58 14.10 -61.18
CA SER A 353 37.00 14.32 -61.45
C SER A 353 37.47 15.76 -61.23
N PHE A 354 38.33 15.95 -60.23
CA PHE A 354 39.22 17.10 -60.18
C PHE A 354 40.65 16.58 -60.17
N GLU A 355 41.29 16.69 -61.33
CA GLU A 355 42.67 16.31 -61.58
C GLU A 355 43.63 17.01 -60.60
N ASP A 356 44.61 16.21 -60.18
CA ASP A 356 45.92 16.55 -59.61
C ASP A 356 46.20 18.05 -59.36
N ARG A 357 46.15 18.44 -58.08
CA ARG A 357 47.11 19.42 -57.55
C ARG A 357 47.80 18.84 -56.32
N PRO A 358 49.15 18.81 -56.28
CA PRO A 358 49.86 18.30 -55.12
C PRO A 358 49.75 19.30 -53.97
N MET A 359 49.17 18.87 -52.85
CA MET A 359 49.34 19.51 -51.55
C MET A 359 50.69 19.07 -50.99
N GLU A 360 51.66 19.97 -51.02
CA GLU A 360 52.90 19.81 -50.25
C GLU A 360 52.59 19.87 -48.75
N GLY A 361 53.06 18.86 -48.03
CA GLY A 361 53.34 18.93 -46.60
C GLY A 361 52.16 18.68 -45.67
N PHE A 362 51.94 17.42 -45.29
CA PHE A 362 51.75 17.06 -43.88
C PHE A 362 51.90 15.53 -43.71
N ASP A 363 52.99 15.13 -43.06
CA ASP A 363 53.30 13.74 -42.70
C ASP A 363 52.31 13.26 -41.62
N ARG A 364 51.61 12.15 -41.88
CA ARG A 364 50.84 11.42 -40.87
C ARG A 364 51.75 10.37 -40.24
N ARG A 365 52.07 10.55 -38.95
CA ARG A 365 52.29 9.45 -38.00
C ARG A 365 52.09 9.98 -36.58
N GLY A 366 51.09 9.44 -35.87
CA GLY A 366 50.98 9.57 -34.41
C GLY A 366 49.58 9.93 -33.91
N GLU A 367 48.93 8.95 -33.28
CA GLU A 367 48.08 9.09 -32.09
C GLU A 367 46.72 9.80 -32.21
N PHE A 368 45.69 8.97 -32.42
CA PHE A 368 44.32 9.23 -31.96
C PHE A 368 44.26 8.83 -30.49
N GLU A 369 44.50 9.79 -29.58
CA GLU A 369 44.08 9.67 -28.19
C GLU A 369 42.99 10.71 -27.87
N ASN A 370 42.05 10.27 -27.06
CA ASN A 370 40.83 10.94 -26.67
C ASN A 370 41.09 12.28 -25.97
N HIS A 371 40.59 13.37 -26.55
CA HIS A 371 40.35 14.62 -25.82
C HIS A 371 38.84 14.77 -25.59
N TYR A 372 38.35 14.16 -24.50
CA TYR A 372 37.24 14.74 -23.76
C TYR A 372 37.85 15.54 -22.61
N ASP A 373 37.59 16.85 -22.62
CA ASP A 373 38.12 17.84 -21.70
C ASP A 373 37.87 17.48 -20.23
N ARG A 374 38.98 17.27 -19.51
CA ARG A 374 39.04 17.16 -18.05
C ARG A 374 39.62 18.45 -17.46
N GLU A 375 39.07 19.61 -17.83
CA GLU A 375 39.49 20.91 -17.30
C GLU A 375 38.35 21.82 -16.79
N MET A 376 37.11 21.32 -16.67
CA MET A 376 36.00 22.05 -16.02
C MET A 376 35.56 21.49 -14.65
N MET A 377 36.40 20.67 -13.99
CA MET A 377 36.14 20.13 -12.64
C MET A 377 37.21 20.50 -11.61
N HIS A 378 37.87 21.65 -11.77
CA HIS A 378 38.71 22.24 -10.71
C HIS A 378 38.63 23.76 -10.73
N GLN A 379 37.50 24.31 -10.24
CA GLN A 379 37.43 25.64 -9.65
C GLN A 379 36.07 25.80 -8.95
N ASN A 380 35.99 25.31 -7.70
CA ASN A 380 35.16 25.80 -6.60
C ASN A 380 34.98 24.71 -5.54
N PHE A 381 36.04 24.47 -4.77
CA PHE A 381 35.93 23.82 -3.46
C PHE A 381 36.94 24.49 -2.52
N GLU A 382 36.69 25.75 -2.19
CA GLU A 382 37.23 26.37 -0.98
C GLU A 382 36.09 26.39 0.05
N GLY A 383 36.18 25.55 1.09
CA GLY A 383 35.25 25.65 2.23
C GLY A 383 34.80 24.36 2.94
N VAL A 384 35.61 23.29 3.01
CA VAL A 384 35.30 22.13 3.90
C VAL A 384 36.35 22.04 5.01
N PRO A 385 35.97 21.99 6.31
CA PRO A 385 36.92 21.94 7.43
C PRO A 385 37.68 20.60 7.53
N ASP A 386 38.93 20.69 7.99
CA ASP A 386 39.85 19.57 8.29
C ASP A 386 39.25 18.61 9.35
N GLY A 387 38.60 17.53 8.90
CA GLY A 387 38.08 16.49 9.78
C GLY A 387 38.17 15.06 9.24
N TYR A 388 38.39 14.88 7.94
CA TYR A 388 38.42 13.56 7.31
C TYR A 388 39.53 13.49 6.27
N ARG A 389 40.78 13.41 6.76
CA ARG A 389 41.92 12.94 5.95
C ARG A 389 42.28 11.54 6.46
N GLU A 390 41.78 10.52 5.78
CA GLU A 390 42.16 9.13 6.04
C GLU A 390 43.63 8.91 5.62
N GLN A 391 44.40 8.29 6.51
CA GLN A 391 45.76 7.82 6.26
C GLN A 391 45.69 6.43 5.59
N PRO A 392 46.63 6.08 4.69
CA PRO A 392 46.66 4.74 4.10
C PRO A 392 47.25 3.75 5.11
N ALA A 393 46.49 2.70 5.44
CA ALA A 393 46.97 1.56 6.21
C ALA A 393 47.23 0.37 5.28
N GLU A 394 48.36 -0.27 5.53
CA GLU A 394 48.96 -1.37 4.81
C GLU A 394 48.14 -2.67 4.92
N GLU A 395 48.03 -3.36 3.79
CA GLU A 395 48.25 -4.80 3.60
C GLU A 395 47.81 -5.76 4.72
N GLN A 396 46.68 -6.46 4.52
CA GLN A 396 46.60 -7.91 4.73
C GLN A 396 45.66 -8.56 3.70
N VAL A 397 46.26 -9.40 2.88
CA VAL A 397 45.64 -10.30 1.92
C VAL A 397 45.06 -11.50 2.67
N GLN A 398 43.79 -11.79 2.46
CA GLN A 398 43.23 -13.14 2.64
C GLN A 398 42.47 -13.54 1.38
N GLU A 399 42.95 -14.63 0.79
CA GLU A 399 42.41 -15.29 -0.40
C GLU A 399 40.97 -15.77 -0.17
N GLN A 400 40.07 -15.38 -1.08
CA GLN A 400 38.88 -16.15 -1.40
C GLN A 400 38.77 -16.27 -2.93
N GLU A 401 38.55 -17.51 -3.37
CA GLU A 401 38.49 -17.97 -4.76
C GLU A 401 37.36 -17.29 -5.59
N PRO A 402 37.48 -17.28 -6.93
CA PRO A 402 36.72 -16.39 -7.79
C PRO A 402 35.31 -16.91 -8.06
N GLN A 403 34.30 -16.18 -7.60
CA GLN A 403 32.96 -16.29 -8.20
C GLN A 403 32.94 -15.49 -9.50
N SER A 404 32.51 -16.18 -10.56
CA SER A 404 32.41 -15.71 -11.93
C SER A 404 31.67 -14.38 -12.05
N PHE A 405 32.36 -13.40 -12.61
CA PHE A 405 31.78 -12.19 -13.19
C PHE A 405 30.97 -12.58 -14.43
N SER A 406 29.67 -12.33 -14.40
CA SER A 406 28.86 -12.14 -15.62
C SER A 406 28.45 -10.66 -15.66
N GLU A 407 28.70 -10.04 -16.80
CA GLU A 407 28.38 -8.64 -17.14
C GLU A 407 26.88 -8.31 -16.98
N PRO A 408 26.51 -7.01 -16.85
CA PRO A 408 25.14 -6.60 -16.56
C PRO A 408 24.23 -6.76 -17.79
N GLU A 409 23.28 -7.70 -17.72
CA GLU A 409 22.24 -7.84 -18.71
C GLU A 409 21.17 -6.73 -18.58
N ASN A 410 20.79 -6.18 -19.73
CA ASN A 410 19.85 -5.09 -19.96
C ASN A 410 18.48 -5.24 -19.24
N ASN A 411 18.14 -4.25 -18.41
CA ASN A 411 16.87 -4.17 -17.66
C ASN A 411 15.61 -3.83 -18.49
N VAL A 412 15.70 -3.71 -19.82
CA VAL A 412 14.54 -3.40 -20.67
C VAL A 412 13.70 -4.65 -20.99
N ALA A 413 14.30 -5.85 -20.97
CA ALA A 413 13.58 -7.11 -21.26
C ALA A 413 12.71 -7.62 -20.10
N ASN A 414 13.01 -7.22 -18.85
CA ASN A 414 12.20 -7.60 -17.68
C ASN A 414 11.01 -6.66 -17.43
N LEU A 415 11.06 -5.40 -17.89
CA LEU A 415 9.92 -4.49 -17.79
C LEU A 415 8.74 -4.92 -18.69
N LEU A 416 9.03 -5.52 -19.85
CA LEU A 416 8.01 -6.03 -20.78
C LEU A 416 7.40 -7.39 -20.36
N ARG A 417 7.95 -8.07 -19.35
CA ARG A 417 7.32 -9.25 -18.74
C ARG A 417 6.40 -8.91 -17.57
N LEU A 418 6.53 -7.73 -16.98
CA LEU A 418 5.69 -7.25 -15.86
C LEU A 418 4.44 -6.49 -16.31
N LEU A 419 4.29 -6.22 -17.60
CA LEU A 419 3.10 -5.56 -18.19
C LEU A 419 2.15 -6.52 -18.92
N ARG A 420 2.12 -7.79 -18.53
CA ARG A 420 1.03 -8.69 -18.94
C ARG A 420 -0.13 -8.53 -17.95
N PRO A 421 -1.35 -8.16 -18.38
CA PRO A 421 -2.48 -7.98 -17.48
C PRO A 421 -2.80 -9.29 -16.75
N SER A 422 -3.02 -9.20 -15.44
CA SER A 422 -3.53 -10.29 -14.60
C SER A 422 -4.89 -10.73 -15.15
N LYS A 423 -4.98 -12.00 -15.56
CA LYS A 423 -6.25 -12.64 -15.94
C LYS A 423 -7.30 -12.42 -14.84
N GLY A 424 -8.49 -12.00 -15.23
CA GLY A 424 -9.64 -11.86 -14.34
C GLY A 424 -10.21 -13.21 -13.93
N MET A 425 -10.88 -13.24 -12.78
CA MET A 425 -11.50 -14.44 -12.19
C MET A 425 -12.62 -15.07 -13.04
N SER A 426 -13.09 -14.37 -14.09
CA SER A 426 -14.02 -14.94 -15.09
C SER A 426 -13.36 -15.96 -16.02
N ASP A 427 -12.05 -15.84 -16.27
CA ASP A 427 -11.33 -16.68 -17.23
C ASP A 427 -10.78 -17.97 -16.60
N LEU A 428 -10.78 -18.06 -15.27
CA LEU A 428 -10.42 -19.29 -14.53
C LEU A 428 -11.54 -20.34 -14.54
N ILE A 429 -12.79 -19.95 -14.85
CA ILE A 429 -13.93 -20.86 -14.91
C ILE A 429 -14.02 -21.57 -16.28
N THR A 430 -13.52 -20.93 -17.34
CA THR A 430 -13.53 -21.51 -18.70
C THR A 430 -12.49 -22.62 -18.84
N ASP A 431 -11.29 -22.46 -18.25
CA ASP A 431 -10.22 -23.47 -18.32
C ASP A 431 -10.50 -24.72 -17.46
N MET A 432 -11.46 -24.68 -16.52
CA MET A 432 -11.87 -25.85 -15.72
C MET A 432 -12.97 -26.71 -16.36
N LEU A 433 -13.60 -26.23 -17.44
CA LEU A 433 -14.75 -26.92 -18.07
C LEU A 433 -14.42 -27.58 -19.42
N GLU A 434 -13.18 -27.48 -19.92
CA GLU A 434 -12.75 -28.13 -21.17
C GLU A 434 -11.83 -29.34 -20.99
N ASP A 435 -11.61 -29.82 -19.76
CA ASP A 435 -10.85 -31.07 -19.51
C ASP A 435 -11.67 -32.13 -18.75
N ARG A 436 -12.98 -32.24 -19.08
CA ARG A 436 -13.81 -33.40 -18.81
C ARG A 436 -14.82 -33.71 -19.92
#